data_AF-A0A0F9THM7-F1
#
_entry.id   AF-A0A0F9THM7-F1
#
_cell.length_a   1.000
_cell.length_b   1.000
_cell.length_c   1.000
_cell.angle_alpha   90.00
_cell.angle_beta   90.00
_cell.angle_gamma   90.00
#
_symmetry.space_group_name_H-M   'P 1'
#
loop_
_entity.id
_entity.type
_entity.pdbx_description
1 polymer ?
#
loop_
_entity_poly.entity_id
_entity_poly.type
_entity_poly.pdbx_seq_one_letter_code
_entity_poly.pdbx_strand_id
1 'polypeptide(L)' 'MQMELRTRAEALGDLAGQFELRADGLWKLGRDFDRWGLGEEAIEARECACAMRVGALINRAKAAGLSAEFAAPDDSFY' A
#
# COMPACT_ATOMS: atom_id res chain seq x y z
N MET A 1 20.80 -10.46 -9.44
CA MET A 1 20.14 -10.60 -8.12
C MET A 1 19.90 -9.23 -7.46
N GLN A 2 20.94 -8.45 -7.14
CA GLN A 2 20.76 -7.14 -6.46
C GLN A 2 19.89 -6.13 -7.23
N MET A 3 20.07 -6.01 -8.56
CA MET A 3 19.24 -5.15 -9.41
C MET A 3 17.77 -5.58 -9.46
N GLU A 4 17.50 -6.88 -9.33
CA GLU A 4 16.13 -7.43 -9.34
C GLU A 4 15.39 -7.14 -8.04
N LEU A 5 16.07 -7.29 -6.89
CA LEU A 5 15.53 -6.96 -5.57
C LEU A 5 15.14 -5.48 -5.48
N ARG A 6 16.00 -4.59 -6.01
CA ARG A 6 15.73 -3.15 -6.08
C ARG A 6 14.48 -2.83 -6.91
N THR A 7 14.40 -3.34 -8.14
CA THR A 7 13.23 -3.11 -9.00
C THR A 7 11.94 -3.60 -8.34
N ARG A 8 12.01 -4.73 -7.62
CA ARG A 8 10.86 -5.27 -6.89
C ARG A 8 10.45 -4.39 -5.70
N ALA A 9 11.42 -3.84 -4.96
CA ALA A 9 11.15 -2.91 -3.87
C ALA A 9 10.49 -1.62 -4.38
N GLU A 10 10.99 -1.05 -5.48
CA GLU A 10 10.42 0.13 -6.14
C GLU A 10 8.98 -0.14 -6.61
N ALA A 11 8.73 -1.26 -7.29
CA ALA A 11 7.38 -1.64 -7.74
C ALA A 11 6.37 -1.82 -6.59
N LEU A 12 6.81 -2.36 -5.44
CA LEU A 12 5.97 -2.45 -4.24
C LEU A 12 5.69 -1.07 -3.63
N GLY A 13 6.66 -0.15 -3.66
CA GLY A 13 6.48 1.24 -3.26
C GLY A 13 5.42 1.95 -4.11
N ASP A 14 5.51 1.82 -5.43
CA ASP A 14 4.54 2.38 -6.37
C ASP A 14 3.13 1.80 -6.16
N LEU A 15 3.05 0.47 -5.97
CA LEU A 15 1.78 -0.19 -5.69
C LEU A 15 1.15 0.30 -4.38
N ALA A 16 1.97 0.54 -3.34
CA ALA A 16 1.48 1.12 -2.09
C ALA A 16 0.90 2.52 -2.32
N GLY A 17 1.59 3.37 -3.10
CA GLY A 17 1.09 4.71 -3.44
C GLY A 17 -0.24 4.68 -4.21
N GLN A 18 -0.41 3.74 -5.14
CA GLN A 18 -1.68 3.56 -5.87
C GLN A 18 -2.82 3.15 -4.94
N PHE A 19 -2.56 2.27 -3.97
CA PHE A 19 -3.55 1.85 -2.99
C PHE A 19 -3.97 3.00 -2.08
N GLU A 20 -3.05 3.85 -1.65
CA GLU A 20 -3.37 5.05 -0.87
C GLU A 20 -4.24 6.03 -1.67
N LEU A 21 -3.88 6.30 -2.92
CA LEU A 21 -4.66 7.17 -3.80
C LEU A 21 -6.10 6.64 -3.96
N ARG A 22 -6.24 5.33 -4.17
CA ARG A 22 -7.55 4.68 -4.28
C ARG A 22 -8.33 4.72 -2.97
N ALA A 23 -7.66 4.51 -1.84
CA ALA A 23 -8.27 4.62 -0.51
C ALA A 23 -8.82 6.02 -0.25
N ASP A 24 -8.08 7.07 -0.63
CA ASP A 24 -8.52 8.45 -0.47
C ASP A 24 -9.71 8.79 -1.38
N GLY A 25 -9.74 8.24 -2.58
CA GLY A 25 -10.90 8.31 -3.48
C GLY A 25 -12.14 7.66 -2.85
N LEU A 26 -12.01 6.43 -2.35
CA LEU A 26 -13.09 5.69 -1.67
C LEU A 26 -13.55 6.40 -0.40
N TRP A 27 -12.64 7.02 0.35
CA TRP A 27 -13.00 7.78 1.54
C TRP A 27 -13.83 9.03 1.20
N LYS A 28 -13.48 9.73 0.13
CA LYS A 28 -14.29 10.85 -0.39
C LYS A 28 -15.66 10.37 -0.82
N LEU A 29 -15.72 9.27 -1.59
CA LEU A 29 -16.96 8.67 -2.04
C LEU A 29 -17.86 8.26 -0.87
N GLY A 30 -17.30 7.68 0.19
CA GLY A 30 -18.06 7.34 1.41
C GLY A 30 -18.68 8.57 2.08
N ARG A 31 -18.00 9.72 2.07
CA ARG A 31 -18.59 10.99 2.58
C ARG A 31 -19.71 11.51 1.68
N ASP A 32 -19.60 11.31 0.37
CA ASP A 32 -20.66 11.70 -0.57
C ASP A 32 -21.90 10.81 -0.40
N PHE A 33 -21.70 9.51 -0.18
CA PHE A 33 -22.78 8.58 0.17
C PHE A 33 -23.47 8.94 1.49
N ASP A 34 -22.71 9.26 2.55
CA ASP A 34 -23.29 9.77 3.80
C ASP A 34 -24.16 11.01 3.55
N ARG A 35 -23.68 11.94 2.73
CA ARG A 35 -24.40 13.17 2.39
C ARG A 35 -25.70 12.89 1.62
N TRP A 36 -25.73 11.84 0.81
CA TRP A 36 -26.92 11.42 0.07
C TRP A 36 -27.86 10.51 0.87
N GLY A 37 -27.51 10.17 2.12
CA GLY A 37 -28.29 9.25 2.96
C GLY A 37 -28.13 7.77 2.58
N LEU A 38 -27.09 7.43 1.82
CA LEU A 38 -26.75 6.08 1.39
C LEU A 38 -25.79 5.43 2.40
N GLY A 39 -26.34 5.05 3.55
CA GLY A 39 -25.54 4.63 4.71
C GLY A 39 -24.79 3.31 4.50
N GLU A 40 -25.39 2.33 3.83
CA GLU A 40 -24.75 1.03 3.58
C GLU A 40 -23.58 1.19 2.59
N GLU A 41 -23.79 1.95 1.51
CA GLU A 41 -22.77 2.26 0.52
C GLU A 41 -21.64 3.09 1.11
N ALA A 42 -21.93 4.01 2.03
CA ALA A 42 -20.92 4.77 2.76
C ALA A 42 -20.02 3.85 3.61
N ILE A 43 -20.61 2.88 4.30
CA ILE A 43 -19.88 1.86 5.08
C ILE A 43 -19.01 1.03 4.15
N GLU A 44 -19.56 0.49 3.06
CA GLU A 44 -18.82 -0.32 2.09
C GLU A 44 -17.64 0.44 1.49
N ALA A 45 -17.85 1.72 1.12
CA ALA A 45 -16.79 2.57 0.59
C ALA A 45 -15.66 2.77 1.62
N ARG A 46 -15.99 2.97 2.90
CA ARG A 46 -15.01 3.14 3.99
C ARG A 46 -14.28 1.84 4.30
N GLU A 47 -14.96 0.70 4.31
CA GLU A 47 -14.34 -0.61 4.50
C GLU A 47 -13.35 -0.92 3.37
N CYS A 48 -13.76 -0.69 2.12
CA CYS A 48 -12.88 -0.78 0.96
C CYS A 48 -11.66 0.15 1.10
N ALA A 49 -11.86 1.40 1.54
CA ALA A 49 -10.75 2.34 1.77
C ALA A 49 -9.77 1.83 2.84
N CYS A 50 -10.28 1.28 3.94
CA CYS A 50 -9.47 0.68 5.00
C CYS A 50 -8.66 -0.51 4.48
N ALA A 51 -9.28 -1.42 3.71
CA ALA A 51 -8.59 -2.56 3.11
C ALA A 51 -7.44 -2.10 2.19
N MET A 52 -7.66 -1.06 1.39
CA MET A 52 -6.62 -0.47 0.53
C MET A 52 -5.46 0.12 1.34
N ARG A 53 -5.74 0.83 2.44
CA ARG A 53 -4.70 1.36 3.34
C ARG A 53 -3.88 0.25 3.99
N VAL A 54 -4.52 -0.83 4.44
CA VAL A 54 -3.82 -2.01 4.97
C VAL A 54 -2.94 -2.62 3.89
N GLY A 55 -3.44 -2.76 2.66
CA GLY A 55 -2.64 -3.25 1.53
C GLY A 55 -1.41 -2.37 1.25
N ALA A 56 -1.56 -1.04 1.32
CA ALA A 56 -0.45 -0.11 1.14
C ALA A 56 0.63 -0.29 2.22
N LEU A 57 0.22 -0.43 3.49
CA LEU A 57 1.14 -0.69 4.60
C LEU A 57 1.91 -2.01 4.40
N ILE A 58 1.22 -3.07 4.01
CA ILE A 58 1.85 -4.37 3.73
C ILE A 58 2.88 -4.24 2.61
N ASN A 59 2.54 -3.55 1.51
CA ASN A 59 3.45 -3.37 0.39
C ASN A 59 4.68 -2.52 0.77
N ARG A 60 4.52 -1.47 1.58
CA ARG A 60 5.66 -0.72 2.13
C ARG A 60 6.54 -1.57 3.03
N ALA A 61 5.95 -2.38 3.92
CA ALA A 61 6.72 -3.27 4.78
C ALA A 61 7.54 -4.27 3.96
N LYS A 62 6.96 -4.84 2.90
CA LYS A 62 7.65 -5.72 1.97
C LYS A 62 8.78 -4.99 1.21
N ALA A 63 8.52 -3.78 0.71
CA ALA A 63 9.53 -2.98 0.03
C ALA A 63 10.70 -2.64 0.96
N ALA A 64 10.42 -2.31 2.22
CA ALA A 64 11.43 -2.04 3.24
C ALA A 64 12.26 -3.28 3.57
N GLY A 65 11.63 -4.46 3.68
CA GLY A 65 12.33 -5.73 3.90
C GLY A 65 13.31 -6.06 2.77
N LEU A 66 12.84 -6.01 1.52
CA LEU A 66 13.70 -6.18 0.34
C LEU A 66 14.81 -5.13 0.29
N SER A 67 14.52 -3.92 0.77
CA SER A 67 15.52 -2.85 0.79
C SER A 67 16.63 -3.07 1.81
N ALA A 68 16.28 -3.64 2.97
CA ALA A 68 17.25 -4.03 3.98
C ALA A 68 18.10 -5.22 3.50
N GLU A 69 17.51 -6.19 2.80
CA GLU A 69 18.23 -7.38 2.28
C GLU A 69 19.33 -7.02 1.29
N PHE A 70 19.12 -6.01 0.42
CA PHE A 70 20.19 -5.56 -0.47
C PHE A 70 21.22 -4.66 0.20
N ALA A 71 20.84 -3.96 1.29
CA ALA A 71 21.71 -3.02 1.99
C ALA A 71 22.65 -3.71 3.00
N ALA A 72 22.38 -4.97 3.35
CA ALA A 72 23.29 -5.77 4.15
C ALA A 72 24.60 -5.99 3.36
N PRO A 73 25.77 -5.61 3.90
CA PRO A 73 27.04 -5.99 3.31
C PRO A 73 27.12 -7.51 3.24
N ASP A 74 27.71 -8.05 2.17
CA ASP A 74 28.00 -9.48 2.05
C ASP A 74 28.83 -9.91 3.28
N ASP A 75 28.19 -10.54 4.27
CA ASP A 75 28.85 -11.22 5.39
C ASP A 75 29.52 -12.53 4.90
N SER A 76 30.03 -12.55 3.66
CA SER A 76 30.73 -13.70 3.06
C SER A 76 32.23 -13.74 3.41
N PHE A 77 32.65 -13.06 4.48
CA PHE A 77 34.01 -13.14 5.01
C PHE A 77 34.00 -13.69 6.43
N TYR A 78 33.58 -14.95 6.60
CA TYR A 78 34.13 -15.88 7.59
C TYR A 78 33.86 -17.33 7.15
#